data_AF-A0A2V6WQV2-F1
#
_entry.id   AF-A0A2V6WQV2-F1
#
_cell.length_a   1.000
_cell.length_b   1.000
_cell.length_c   1.000
_cell.angle_alpha   90.00
_cell.angle_beta   90.00
_cell.angle_gamma   90.00
#
_symmetry.space_group_name_H-M   'P 1'
#
loop_
_entity.id
_entity.type
_entity.pdbx_description
1 polymer ?
#
loop_
_entity_poly.entity_id
_entity_poly.type
_entity_poly.pdbx_seq_one_letter_code
_entity_poly.pdbx_strand_id
1 'polypeptide(L)'
;MAALFAVLAVPGGVRAHPRLVGSDPPDLCVEVPAPIADPRCVTGVVVAAPPLVIRLTFNEPVQPIGRGVRVVAPSGRRVERGPAGASARDVRVDVDAAEQGTYVVSWRVVSGDAQPEQGRFAFTVGRPTATPALLPGDGRTASGSGFVLAVVGRALHFLGYALGFGSLAFRWFVLRPLGASRVAALDRALWRLTRLGVVALLLAEPLVVLGLGLRLGIVGDADVLADVLTSRVGLVTGQRLGIALSLWAMLTALETGSRVTLKLALALGVALAVIDGQAVHAVSVRPVAAGLVTNALHVAAMGTWVGLVIALLVAWRVASVATLRSALAKRTGRVATSALLVSVGSGALLSFQHLTGTGDLAATAYGRVIVGKLATLIVALALAMAARGRGVGASERWWRGELAALVALLILAAALVSL
;
A
#
# COMPACT_ATOMS: atom_id res chain seq x y z
N MET A 1 -21.00 -1.98 -2.78
CA MET A 1 -19.74 -2.43 -2.13
C MET A 1 -19.25 -3.76 -2.71
N ALA A 2 -20.05 -4.83 -2.76
CA ALA A 2 -19.64 -6.15 -3.29
C ALA A 2 -19.15 -6.14 -4.76
N ALA A 3 -19.78 -5.34 -5.64
CA ALA A 3 -19.36 -5.25 -7.04
C ALA A 3 -17.97 -4.59 -7.25
N LEU A 4 -17.52 -3.74 -6.32
CA LEU A 4 -16.20 -3.10 -6.41
C LEU A 4 -15.08 -4.08 -6.05
N PHE A 5 -15.35 -5.02 -5.13
CA PHE A 5 -14.42 -6.08 -4.76
C PHE A 5 -14.36 -7.21 -5.79
N ALA A 6 -15.47 -7.52 -6.47
CA ALA A 6 -15.53 -8.57 -7.49
C ALA A 6 -14.66 -8.25 -8.72
N VAL A 7 -14.50 -6.98 -9.09
CA VAL A 7 -13.65 -6.55 -10.22
C VAL A 7 -12.16 -6.59 -9.88
N LEU A 8 -11.80 -6.52 -8.59
CA LEU A 8 -10.40 -6.56 -8.11
C LEU A 8 -9.89 -7.98 -7.85
N ALA A 9 -10.73 -9.01 -7.98
CA ALA A 9 -10.41 -10.40 -7.65
C ALA A 9 -9.87 -11.23 -8.84
N VAL A 10 -9.63 -10.62 -10.01
CA VAL A 10 -9.10 -11.34 -11.18
C VAL A 10 -7.61 -11.01 -11.35
N PRO A 11 -6.69 -11.93 -11.04
CA PRO A 11 -5.26 -11.75 -11.30
C PRO A 11 -5.01 -11.96 -12.79
N GLY A 12 -5.31 -10.94 -13.60
CA GLY A 12 -4.82 -10.85 -14.97
C GLY A 12 -3.42 -10.25 -14.94
N GLY A 13 -2.41 -11.00 -15.40
CA GLY A 13 -0.99 -10.67 -15.28
C GLY A 13 -0.67 -9.21 -15.59
N VAL A 14 -0.26 -8.46 -14.56
CA VAL A 14 0.17 -7.06 -14.68
C VAL A 14 1.67 -6.97 -14.42
N ARG A 15 2.36 -6.15 -15.20
CA ARG A 15 3.80 -5.84 -15.14
C ARG A 15 4.24 -5.01 -13.91
N ALA A 16 3.38 -4.84 -12.90
CA ALA A 16 3.60 -3.97 -11.74
C ALA A 16 4.01 -4.73 -10.47
N HIS A 17 4.08 -6.06 -10.53
CA HIS A 17 4.54 -6.89 -9.42
C HIS A 17 5.97 -7.38 -9.66
N PRO A 18 6.70 -7.70 -8.58
CA PRO A 18 7.98 -8.37 -8.70
C PRO A 18 7.70 -9.72 -9.33
N ARG A 19 8.23 -9.95 -10.53
CA ARG A 19 8.07 -11.20 -11.26
C ARG A 19 9.45 -11.77 -11.54
N LEU A 20 9.59 -13.08 -11.35
CA LEU A 20 10.78 -13.79 -11.79
C LEU A 20 10.90 -13.63 -13.32
N VAL A 21 12.02 -13.10 -13.80
CA VAL A 21 12.32 -12.95 -15.23
C VAL A 21 13.44 -13.88 -15.68
N GLY A 22 14.18 -14.45 -14.73
CA GLY A 22 15.21 -15.45 -15.01
C GLY A 22 15.64 -16.18 -13.75
N SER A 23 16.18 -17.37 -13.93
CA SER A 23 16.79 -18.16 -12.87
C SER A 23 17.97 -18.95 -13.39
N ASP A 24 18.86 -19.32 -12.48
CA ASP A 24 19.94 -20.27 -12.71
C ASP A 24 19.96 -21.26 -11.53
N PRO A 25 19.68 -22.55 -11.76
CA PRO A 25 19.32 -23.19 -13.03
C PRO A 25 18.03 -22.64 -13.69
N PRO A 26 17.89 -22.75 -15.03
CA PRO A 26 16.76 -22.16 -15.74
C PRO A 26 15.44 -22.85 -15.40
N ASP A 27 14.46 -22.03 -15.01
CA ASP A 27 13.07 -22.42 -14.84
C ASP A 27 12.39 -22.40 -16.22
N LEU A 28 11.97 -23.58 -16.68
CA LEU A 28 11.32 -23.74 -17.98
C LEU A 28 9.87 -23.20 -18.00
N CYS A 29 9.33 -22.78 -16.86
CA CYS A 29 7.93 -22.42 -16.69
C CYS A 29 7.69 -20.99 -16.19
N VAL A 30 8.71 -20.13 -16.21
CA VAL A 30 8.64 -18.68 -15.85
C VAL A 30 7.50 -17.94 -16.57
N GLU A 31 7.14 -18.38 -17.78
CA GLU A 31 6.14 -17.72 -18.63
C GLU A 31 4.79 -18.45 -18.73
N VAL A 32 4.65 -19.65 -18.14
CA VAL A 32 3.44 -20.47 -18.29
C VAL A 32 2.39 -20.08 -17.24
N PRO A 33 1.22 -19.51 -17.62
CA PRO A 33 0.11 -19.33 -16.69
C PRO A 33 -0.35 -20.72 -16.26
N ALA A 34 -0.32 -21.00 -14.96
CA ALA A 34 -0.62 -22.33 -14.39
C ALA A 34 -1.84 -23.02 -15.06
N PRO A 35 -1.75 -24.33 -15.33
CA PRO A 35 -1.56 -25.33 -14.27
C PRO A 35 -0.28 -26.16 -14.37
N ILE A 36 0.14 -26.60 -13.19
CA ILE A 36 1.33 -27.36 -12.75
C ILE A 36 1.45 -28.78 -13.38
N ALA A 37 0.73 -29.06 -14.47
CA ALA A 37 0.61 -30.41 -15.03
C ALA A 37 1.52 -30.67 -16.24
N ASP A 38 2.25 -29.68 -16.77
CA ASP A 38 3.27 -29.94 -17.79
C ASP A 38 4.44 -30.71 -17.15
N PRO A 39 4.77 -31.92 -17.63
CA PRO A 39 5.87 -32.72 -17.10
C PRO A 39 7.20 -31.95 -17.05
N ARG A 40 7.40 -31.00 -17.97
CA ARG A 40 8.60 -30.13 -17.99
C ARG A 40 8.69 -29.20 -16.79
N CYS A 41 7.56 -28.78 -16.21
CA CYS A 41 7.54 -27.99 -14.97
C CYS A 41 7.74 -28.86 -13.72
N VAL A 42 7.44 -30.16 -13.81
CA VAL A 42 7.57 -31.11 -12.70
C VAL A 42 9.02 -31.53 -12.51
N THR A 43 9.75 -31.85 -13.59
CA THR A 43 11.16 -32.24 -13.53
C THR A 43 12.12 -31.08 -13.73
N GLY A 44 11.67 -30.04 -14.43
CA GLY A 44 12.51 -28.91 -14.82
C GLY A 44 13.57 -29.27 -15.86
N VAL A 45 14.52 -28.36 -16.03
CA VAL A 45 15.73 -28.59 -16.81
C VAL A 45 16.59 -29.71 -16.18
N VAL A 46 17.20 -30.54 -17.01
CA VAL A 46 18.20 -31.52 -16.57
C VAL A 46 19.59 -30.89 -16.71
N VAL A 47 20.31 -30.76 -15.60
CA VAL A 47 21.69 -30.28 -15.55
C VAL A 47 22.67 -31.43 -15.34
N ALA A 48 23.83 -31.33 -15.98
CA ALA A 48 24.86 -32.38 -15.94
C ALA A 48 25.62 -32.40 -14.61
N ALA A 49 25.84 -31.23 -14.02
CA ALA A 49 26.54 -31.06 -12.75
C ALA A 49 25.65 -30.32 -11.74
N PRO A 50 25.75 -30.64 -10.45
CA PRO A 50 24.99 -29.94 -9.43
C PRO A 50 25.44 -28.48 -9.29
N PRO A 51 24.51 -27.52 -9.23
CA PRO A 51 24.86 -26.12 -9.04
C PRO A 51 25.39 -25.89 -7.62
N LEU A 52 26.33 -24.94 -7.48
CA LEU A 52 26.81 -24.46 -6.17
C LEU A 52 25.94 -23.34 -5.60
N VAL A 53 25.21 -22.65 -6.47
CA VAL A 53 24.41 -21.46 -6.14
C VAL A 53 23.09 -21.54 -6.93
N ILE A 54 21.99 -21.18 -6.28
CA ILE A 54 20.73 -20.87 -6.96
C ILE A 54 20.60 -19.36 -7.05
N ARG A 55 20.29 -18.87 -8.25
CA ARG A 55 20.11 -17.44 -8.54
C ARG A 55 18.75 -17.19 -9.15
N LEU A 56 18.07 -16.17 -8.65
CA LEU A 56 16.77 -15.69 -9.13
C LEU A 56 16.91 -14.23 -9.52
N THR A 57 16.46 -13.85 -10.71
CA THR A 57 16.50 -12.47 -11.21
C THR A 57 15.07 -11.99 -11.46
N PHE A 58 14.74 -10.83 -10.90
CA PHE A 58 13.42 -10.22 -10.95
C PHE A 58 13.41 -9.00 -11.89
N ASN A 59 12.23 -8.60 -12.34
CA ASN A 59 12.03 -7.35 -13.11
C ASN A 59 12.31 -6.07 -12.28
N GLU A 60 12.33 -6.17 -10.95
CA GLU A 60 12.56 -5.07 -10.02
C GLU A 60 13.34 -5.49 -8.77
N PRO A 61 13.86 -4.53 -7.98
CA PRO A 61 14.55 -4.84 -6.74
C PRO A 61 13.66 -5.51 -5.70
N VAL A 62 14.15 -6.62 -5.13
CA VAL A 62 13.43 -7.42 -4.13
C VAL A 62 14.29 -7.72 -2.91
N GLN A 63 13.65 -8.01 -1.79
CA GLN A 63 14.27 -8.48 -0.56
C GLN A 63 13.73 -9.87 -0.19
N PRO A 64 14.57 -10.84 0.16
CA PRO A 64 14.12 -12.14 0.62
C PRO A 64 13.56 -12.01 2.04
N ILE A 65 12.49 -12.75 2.35
CA ILE A 65 11.89 -12.78 3.69
C ILE A 65 12.22 -14.10 4.38
N GLY A 66 12.66 -14.04 5.64
CA GLY A 66 13.16 -15.21 6.35
C GLY A 66 14.44 -15.72 5.68
N ARG A 67 14.47 -17.03 5.40
CA ARG A 67 15.56 -17.62 4.57
C ARG A 67 15.46 -17.26 3.08
N GLY A 68 14.35 -16.72 2.61
CA GLY A 68 14.18 -16.19 1.26
C GLY A 68 14.01 -17.26 0.19
N VAL A 69 14.96 -18.18 0.08
CA VAL A 69 14.97 -19.29 -0.88
C VAL A 69 15.18 -20.60 -0.11
N ARG A 70 14.37 -21.61 -0.44
CA ARG A 70 14.45 -22.96 0.10
C ARG A 70 14.71 -23.93 -1.04
N VAL A 71 15.64 -24.86 -0.83
CA VAL A 71 16.03 -25.83 -1.85
C VAL A 71 15.95 -27.21 -1.25
N VAL A 72 15.07 -28.04 -1.79
CA VAL A 72 14.84 -29.41 -1.32
C VAL A 72 15.40 -30.40 -2.32
N ALA A 73 16.22 -31.31 -1.81
CA ALA A 73 16.83 -32.41 -2.54
C ALA A 73 15.84 -33.54 -2.82
N PRO A 74 16.20 -34.49 -3.69
CA PRO A 74 15.40 -35.70 -3.98
C PRO A 74 15.03 -36.49 -2.72
N SER A 75 15.92 -36.54 -1.72
CA SER A 75 15.66 -37.17 -0.42
C SER A 75 14.64 -36.44 0.45
N GLY A 76 14.21 -35.24 0.08
CA GLY A 76 13.39 -34.36 0.90
C GLY A 76 14.18 -33.48 1.89
N ARG A 77 15.51 -33.63 1.95
CA ARG A 77 16.39 -32.78 2.77
C ARG A 77 16.53 -31.38 2.20
N ARG A 78 16.63 -30.39 3.08
CA ARG A 78 17.01 -29.02 2.72
C ARG A 78 18.52 -28.93 2.48
N VAL A 79 18.93 -28.24 1.42
CA VAL A 79 20.33 -28.15 0.98
C VAL A 79 20.86 -26.72 0.86
N GLU A 80 20.05 -25.71 1.16
CA GLU A 80 20.52 -24.33 1.22
C GLU A 80 21.46 -24.06 2.41
N ARG A 81 22.53 -23.28 2.15
CA ARG A 81 23.54 -22.87 3.12
C ARG A 81 23.29 -21.43 3.56
N GLY A 82 22.52 -21.27 4.63
CA GLY A 82 22.20 -19.96 5.21
C GLY A 82 20.97 -19.28 4.58
N PRO A 83 20.74 -17.98 4.88
CA PRO A 83 19.69 -17.19 4.26
C PRO A 83 20.12 -16.72 2.86
N ALA A 84 19.14 -16.51 1.97
CA ALA A 84 19.40 -15.92 0.66
C ALA A 84 19.84 -14.46 0.79
N GLY A 85 20.87 -14.08 0.04
CA GLY A 85 21.29 -12.69 -0.13
C GLY A 85 20.60 -12.04 -1.32
N ALA A 86 20.34 -10.73 -1.24
CA ALA A 86 19.82 -9.96 -2.37
C ALA A 86 20.71 -8.78 -2.73
N SER A 87 20.85 -8.54 -4.03
CA SER A 87 21.54 -7.40 -4.61
C SER A 87 20.69 -6.82 -5.73
N ALA A 88 19.98 -5.73 -5.44
CA ALA A 88 18.99 -5.13 -6.33
C ALA A 88 17.96 -6.17 -6.80
N ARG A 89 18.03 -6.58 -8.07
CA ARG A 89 17.08 -7.49 -8.73
C ARG A 89 17.44 -8.97 -8.58
N ASP A 90 18.65 -9.27 -8.09
CA ASP A 90 19.14 -10.64 -7.97
C ASP A 90 19.04 -11.14 -6.54
N VAL A 91 18.48 -12.34 -6.36
CA VAL A 91 18.50 -13.11 -5.12
C VAL A 91 19.37 -14.35 -5.33
N ARG A 92 20.26 -14.65 -4.38
CA ARG A 92 21.20 -15.78 -4.46
C ARG A 92 21.20 -16.56 -3.15
N VAL A 93 21.30 -17.88 -3.23
CA VAL A 93 21.55 -18.75 -2.08
C VAL A 93 22.56 -19.84 -2.45
N ASP A 94 23.53 -20.07 -1.57
CA ASP A 94 24.48 -21.17 -1.73
C ASP A 94 23.79 -22.50 -1.41
N VAL A 95 24.10 -23.56 -2.16
CA VAL A 95 23.49 -24.88 -1.99
C VAL A 95 24.52 -26.00 -1.97
N ASP A 96 24.15 -27.11 -1.34
CA ASP A 96 24.90 -28.38 -1.39
C ASP A 96 24.08 -29.45 -2.11
N ALA A 97 24.05 -29.38 -3.44
CA ALA A 97 23.23 -30.24 -4.30
C ALA A 97 23.94 -31.57 -4.66
N ALA A 98 24.48 -32.30 -3.68
CA ALA A 98 25.28 -33.50 -3.93
C ALA A 98 24.49 -34.73 -4.45
N GLU A 99 23.16 -34.75 -4.30
CA GLU A 99 22.30 -35.87 -4.70
C GLU A 99 21.95 -35.81 -6.20
N GLN A 100 21.84 -36.98 -6.84
CA GLN A 100 21.22 -37.08 -8.17
C GLN A 100 19.70 -37.17 -8.04
N GLY A 101 18.96 -36.48 -8.90
CA GLY A 101 17.50 -36.45 -8.83
C GLY A 101 16.90 -35.07 -9.04
N THR A 102 15.60 -34.97 -8.83
CA THR A 102 14.82 -33.73 -8.94
C THR A 102 14.87 -32.92 -7.65
N TYR A 103 15.36 -31.69 -7.75
CA TYR A 103 15.36 -30.67 -6.72
C TYR A 103 14.18 -29.73 -6.89
N VAL A 104 13.65 -29.22 -5.78
CA VAL A 104 12.58 -28.22 -5.77
C VAL A 104 13.10 -26.95 -5.11
N VAL A 105 13.04 -25.84 -5.84
CA VAL A 105 13.37 -24.51 -5.37
C VAL A 105 12.06 -23.78 -5.09
N SER A 106 11.88 -23.26 -3.88
CA SER A 106 10.81 -22.31 -3.55
C SER A 106 11.38 -21.00 -3.04
N TRP A 107 10.72 -19.89 -3.34
CA TRP A 107 11.16 -18.57 -2.90
C TRP A 107 10.00 -17.74 -2.35
N ARG A 108 10.36 -16.82 -1.46
CA ARG A 108 9.50 -15.76 -0.94
C ARG A 108 10.31 -14.47 -0.88
N VAL A 109 9.89 -13.51 -1.67
CA VAL A 109 10.52 -12.20 -1.74
C VAL A 109 9.46 -11.12 -1.61
N VAL A 110 9.89 -9.93 -1.25
CA VAL A 110 9.05 -8.75 -1.17
C VAL A 110 9.76 -7.63 -1.93
N SER A 111 9.08 -7.02 -2.89
CA SER A 111 9.55 -5.79 -3.53
C SER A 111 9.61 -4.64 -2.52
N GLY A 112 10.31 -3.56 -2.86
CA GLY A 112 10.45 -2.48 -1.89
C GLY A 112 9.18 -1.65 -1.62
N ASP A 113 8.13 -1.80 -2.42
CA ASP A 113 6.78 -1.29 -2.14
C ASP A 113 5.92 -2.22 -1.26
N ALA A 114 6.55 -3.25 -0.69
CA ALA A 114 5.96 -4.24 0.19
C ALA A 114 4.96 -5.19 -0.50
N GLN A 115 5.14 -5.45 -1.80
CA GLN A 115 4.39 -6.48 -2.50
C GLN A 115 5.09 -7.85 -2.39
N PRO A 116 4.44 -8.87 -1.79
CA PRO A 116 5.01 -10.21 -1.73
C PRO A 116 4.88 -10.93 -3.08
N GLU A 117 5.96 -11.57 -3.49
CA GLU A 117 6.02 -12.55 -4.58
C GLU A 117 6.58 -13.86 -4.06
N GLN A 118 5.93 -14.94 -4.46
CA GLN A 118 6.33 -16.29 -4.11
C GLN A 118 6.17 -17.20 -5.31
N GLY A 119 7.02 -18.20 -5.40
CA GLY A 119 6.91 -19.19 -6.44
C GLY A 119 7.77 -20.40 -6.16
N ARG A 120 7.75 -21.32 -7.11
CA ARG A 120 8.54 -22.54 -7.07
C ARG A 120 8.84 -23.02 -8.47
N PHE A 121 10.00 -23.64 -8.65
CA PHE A 121 10.34 -24.41 -9.83
C PHE A 121 11.15 -25.64 -9.43
N ALA A 122 11.27 -26.59 -10.35
CA ALA A 122 12.11 -27.77 -10.18
C ALA A 122 13.27 -27.76 -11.17
N PHE A 123 14.36 -28.45 -10.84
CA PHE A 123 15.41 -28.82 -11.78
C PHE A 123 15.93 -30.20 -11.42
N THR A 124 16.56 -30.90 -12.35
CA THR A 124 17.04 -32.27 -12.14
C THR A 124 18.54 -32.35 -12.36
N VAL A 125 19.26 -32.97 -11.42
CA VAL A 125 20.68 -33.28 -11.56
C VAL A 125 20.82 -34.73 -12.05
N GLY A 126 21.35 -34.93 -13.25
CA GLY A 126 21.54 -36.26 -13.83
C GLY A 126 20.23 -36.90 -14.30
N ARG A 127 19.51 -37.62 -13.43
CA ARG A 127 18.29 -38.37 -13.78
C ARG A 127 17.09 -37.96 -12.94
N PRO A 128 15.86 -37.90 -13.50
CA PRO A 128 14.68 -37.51 -12.75
C PRO A 128 14.34 -38.49 -11.62
N THR A 129 13.81 -37.98 -10.52
CA THR A 129 13.24 -38.80 -9.44
C THR A 129 11.79 -39.16 -9.77
N ALA A 130 11.38 -40.41 -9.51
CA ALA A 130 10.03 -40.89 -9.84
C ALA A 130 8.89 -40.11 -9.13
N THR A 131 9.18 -39.51 -7.97
CA THR A 131 8.25 -38.63 -7.26
C THR A 131 9.04 -37.47 -6.67
N PRO A 132 8.86 -36.23 -7.16
CA PRO A 132 9.49 -35.07 -6.56
C PRO A 132 9.03 -34.92 -5.10
N ALA A 133 9.96 -34.55 -4.20
CA ALA A 133 9.61 -34.25 -2.82
C ALA A 133 8.60 -33.08 -2.80
N LEU A 134 7.41 -33.32 -2.25
CA LEU A 134 6.42 -32.28 -2.03
C LEU A 134 6.82 -31.46 -0.80
N LEU A 135 6.97 -30.15 -0.97
CA LEU A 135 7.11 -29.21 0.14
C LEU A 135 5.77 -29.08 0.89
N PRO A 136 5.69 -29.47 2.18
CA PRO A 136 4.51 -29.19 2.99
C PRO A 136 4.32 -27.68 3.14
N GLY A 137 3.13 -27.18 2.81
CA GLY A 137 2.73 -25.78 3.04
C GLY A 137 3.00 -24.78 1.90
N ASP A 138 3.79 -25.13 0.89
CA ASP A 138 4.17 -24.22 -0.21
C ASP A 138 3.15 -24.20 -1.39
N GLY A 139 1.99 -24.86 -1.22
CA GLY A 139 0.86 -24.84 -2.16
C GLY A 139 -0.25 -23.86 -1.80
N ARG A 140 -0.11 -23.07 -0.72
CA ARG A 140 -1.09 -22.02 -0.40
C ARG A 140 -0.87 -20.85 -1.36
N THR A 141 -1.67 -20.83 -2.44
CA THR A 141 -1.93 -19.63 -3.22
C THR A 141 -2.12 -18.45 -2.27
N ALA A 142 -1.48 -17.32 -2.54
CA ALA A 142 -1.61 -16.09 -1.75
C ALA A 142 -3.06 -15.92 -1.32
N SER A 143 -3.32 -15.94 0.00
CA SER A 143 -4.70 -15.96 0.47
C SER A 143 -5.42 -14.70 0.00
N GLY A 144 -6.55 -14.85 -0.69
CA GLY A 144 -7.40 -13.71 -1.06
C GLY A 144 -7.78 -12.87 0.16
N SER A 145 -7.89 -13.48 1.35
CA SER A 145 -8.09 -12.77 2.61
C SER A 145 -6.91 -11.87 3.01
N GLY A 146 -5.66 -12.28 2.72
CA GLY A 146 -4.47 -11.48 2.99
C GLY A 146 -4.40 -10.23 2.11
N PHE A 147 -4.79 -10.34 0.84
CA PHE A 147 -4.94 -9.18 -0.06
C PHE A 147 -6.02 -8.21 0.43
N VAL A 148 -7.21 -8.72 0.76
CA VAL A 148 -8.31 -7.89 1.30
C VAL A 148 -7.87 -7.16 2.57
N LEU A 149 -7.15 -7.84 3.47
CA LEU A 149 -6.68 -7.25 4.71
C LEU A 149 -5.65 -6.14 4.48
N ALA A 150 -4.74 -6.32 3.51
CA ALA A 150 -3.79 -5.29 3.11
C ALA A 150 -4.51 -4.04 2.54
N VAL A 151 -5.52 -4.24 1.68
CA VAL A 151 -6.36 -3.14 1.15
C VAL A 151 -7.10 -2.41 2.27
N VAL A 152 -7.69 -3.15 3.22
CA VAL A 152 -8.40 -2.56 4.37
C VAL A 152 -7.43 -1.79 5.26
N GLY A 153 -6.26 -2.35 5.59
CA GLY A 153 -5.24 -1.67 6.36
C GLY A 153 -4.77 -0.38 5.69
N ARG A 154 -4.52 -0.41 4.37
CA ARG A 154 -4.12 0.78 3.60
C ARG A 154 -5.24 1.82 3.52
N ALA A 155 -6.50 1.40 3.37
CA ALA A 155 -7.65 2.30 3.39
C ALA A 155 -7.81 2.97 4.76
N LEU A 156 -7.62 2.23 5.85
CA LEU A 156 -7.59 2.77 7.21
C LEU A 156 -6.43 3.74 7.41
N HIS A 157 -5.25 3.48 6.85
CA HIS A 157 -4.12 4.40 6.89
C HIS A 157 -4.46 5.75 6.25
N PHE A 158 -4.96 5.72 5.00
CA PHE A 158 -5.31 6.96 4.30
C PHE A 158 -6.49 7.70 4.95
N LEU A 159 -7.50 6.96 5.43
CA LEU A 159 -8.60 7.55 6.20
C LEU A 159 -8.09 8.16 7.50
N GLY A 160 -7.22 7.45 8.22
CA GLY A 160 -6.60 7.91 9.46
C GLY A 160 -5.77 9.16 9.28
N TYR A 161 -4.98 9.21 8.20
CA TYR A 161 -4.22 10.39 7.79
C TYR A 161 -5.15 11.58 7.51
N ALA A 162 -6.19 11.38 6.70
CA ALA A 162 -7.14 12.43 6.34
C ALA A 162 -7.94 12.95 7.54
N LEU A 163 -8.41 12.07 8.42
CA LEU A 163 -9.15 12.45 9.63
C LEU A 163 -8.25 13.09 10.69
N GLY A 164 -7.08 12.51 10.94
CA GLY A 164 -6.10 12.99 11.91
C GLY A 164 -5.48 14.31 11.49
N PHE A 165 -4.63 14.28 10.47
CA PHE A 165 -3.88 15.46 10.01
C PHE A 165 -4.74 16.45 9.23
N GLY A 166 -5.71 15.98 8.45
CA GLY A 166 -6.62 16.87 7.71
C GLY A 166 -7.55 17.69 8.63
N SER A 167 -7.98 17.15 9.78
CA SER A 167 -8.73 17.94 10.78
C SER A 167 -7.84 18.97 11.49
N LEU A 168 -6.56 18.65 11.73
CA LEU A 168 -5.57 19.61 12.23
C LEU A 168 -5.26 20.70 11.19
N ALA A 169 -5.15 20.33 9.91
CA ALA A 169 -5.01 21.28 8.81
C ALA A 169 -6.23 22.20 8.71
N PHE A 170 -7.45 21.68 8.88
CA PHE A 170 -8.67 22.49 8.96
C PHE A 170 -8.60 23.52 10.10
N ARG A 171 -8.15 23.11 11.29
CA ARG A 171 -7.94 24.03 12.42
C ARG A 171 -6.93 25.13 12.09
N TRP A 172 -5.83 24.77 11.45
CA TRP A 172 -4.74 25.69 11.11
C TRP A 172 -5.11 26.67 9.99
N PHE A 173 -5.58 26.16 8.85
CA PHE A 173 -5.81 26.96 7.64
C PHE A 173 -7.19 27.62 7.61
N VAL A 174 -8.20 27.07 8.28
CA VAL A 174 -9.59 27.55 8.23
C VAL A 174 -10.03 28.21 9.52
N LEU A 175 -10.02 27.49 10.65
CA LEU A 175 -10.62 28.01 11.89
C LEU A 175 -9.83 29.12 12.55
N ARG A 176 -8.50 28.97 12.65
CA ARG A 176 -7.64 29.97 13.29
C ARG A 176 -7.76 31.36 12.64
N PRO A 177 -7.65 31.49 11.31
CA PRO A 177 -7.78 32.80 10.67
C PRO A 177 -9.18 33.41 10.74
N LEU A 178 -10.21 32.60 11.00
CA LEU A 178 -11.60 33.05 11.15
C LEU A 178 -11.98 33.34 12.61
N GLY A 179 -11.08 33.08 13.58
CA GLY A 179 -11.39 33.19 15.01
C GLY A 179 -12.48 32.21 15.49
N ALA A 180 -12.83 31.22 14.67
CA ALA A 180 -13.96 30.30 14.91
C ALA A 180 -13.63 29.14 15.87
N SER A 181 -12.40 29.09 16.41
CA SER A 181 -11.93 28.08 17.35
C SER A 181 -12.63 28.11 18.73
N ARG A 182 -13.55 29.05 18.97
CA ARG A 182 -14.27 29.20 20.24
C ARG A 182 -15.64 28.49 20.29
N VAL A 183 -16.09 27.90 19.18
CA VAL A 183 -17.39 27.19 19.16
C VAL A 183 -17.21 25.78 19.72
N ALA A 184 -17.58 25.58 21.00
CA ALA A 184 -17.34 24.33 21.72
C ALA A 184 -17.93 23.08 21.04
N ALA A 185 -19.13 23.19 20.44
CA ALA A 185 -19.75 22.08 19.73
C ALA A 185 -18.96 21.65 18.47
N LEU A 186 -18.45 22.63 17.71
CA LEU A 186 -17.60 22.38 16.55
C LEU A 186 -16.27 21.76 16.97
N ASP A 187 -15.64 22.31 18.01
CA ASP A 187 -14.35 21.81 18.46
C ASP A 187 -14.44 20.36 18.97
N ARG A 188 -15.48 20.02 19.75
CA ARG A 188 -15.76 18.63 20.14
C ARG A 188 -15.93 17.71 18.93
N ALA A 189 -16.66 18.14 17.91
CA ALA A 189 -16.88 17.33 16.71
C ALA A 189 -15.58 17.09 15.93
N LEU A 190 -14.74 18.12 15.80
CA LEU A 190 -13.45 18.01 15.14
C LEU A 190 -12.43 17.19 15.94
N TRP A 191 -12.48 17.23 17.28
CA TRP A 191 -11.64 16.35 18.11
C TRP A 191 -12.03 14.89 18.00
N ARG A 192 -13.32 14.60 17.87
CA ARG A 192 -13.78 13.23 17.54
C ARG A 192 -13.17 12.75 16.23
N LEU A 193 -13.13 13.59 15.19
CA LEU A 193 -12.46 13.23 13.93
C LEU A 193 -10.97 12.97 14.13
N THR A 194 -10.25 13.85 14.84
CA THR A 194 -8.82 13.65 15.10
C THR A 194 -8.55 12.35 15.84
N ARG A 195 -9.33 12.04 16.88
CA ARG A 195 -9.20 10.79 17.67
C ARG A 195 -9.53 9.55 16.83
N LEU A 196 -10.60 9.59 16.02
CA LEU A 196 -10.92 8.51 15.07
C LEU A 196 -9.79 8.32 14.06
N GLY A 197 -9.19 9.40 13.58
CA GLY A 197 -8.04 9.34 12.68
C GLY A 197 -6.82 8.67 13.31
N VAL A 198 -6.50 9.01 14.56
CA VAL A 198 -5.43 8.37 15.33
C VAL A 198 -5.70 6.88 15.53
N VAL A 199 -6.91 6.50 15.94
CA VAL A 199 -7.28 5.08 16.08
C VAL A 199 -7.15 4.34 14.75
N ALA A 200 -7.61 4.93 13.65
CA ALA A 200 -7.49 4.32 12.33
C ALA A 200 -6.02 4.12 11.92
N LEU A 201 -5.12 5.09 12.19
CA LEU A 201 -3.68 4.95 11.95
C LEU A 201 -3.06 3.84 12.82
N LEU A 202 -3.42 3.76 14.09
CA LEU A 202 -2.91 2.71 15.00
C LEU A 202 -3.36 1.31 14.58
N LEU A 203 -4.56 1.16 14.03
CA LEU A 203 -5.08 -0.12 13.54
C LEU A 203 -4.57 -0.49 12.15
N ALA A 204 -4.26 0.50 11.31
CA ALA A 204 -3.84 0.29 9.92
C ALA A 204 -2.58 -0.57 9.81
N GLU A 205 -1.53 -0.22 10.57
CA GLU A 205 -0.22 -0.86 10.47
C GLU A 205 -0.24 -2.35 10.85
N PRO A 206 -0.84 -2.78 11.98
CA PRO A 206 -1.00 -4.21 12.29
C PRO A 206 -1.78 -4.98 11.23
N LEU A 207 -2.82 -4.38 10.63
CA LEU A 207 -3.62 -5.03 9.59
C LEU A 207 -2.81 -5.26 8.31
N VAL A 208 -1.97 -4.30 7.92
CA VAL A 208 -1.07 -4.45 6.77
C VAL A 208 -0.05 -5.56 7.00
N VAL A 209 0.57 -5.62 8.19
CA VAL A 209 1.54 -6.67 8.54
C VAL A 209 0.87 -8.04 8.57
N LEU A 210 -0.32 -8.15 9.16
CA LEU A 210 -1.08 -9.39 9.18
C LEU A 210 -1.49 -9.83 7.77
N GLY A 211 -1.89 -8.88 6.91
CA GLY A 211 -2.21 -9.15 5.50
C GLY A 211 -1.01 -9.70 4.74
N LEU A 212 0.17 -9.09 4.93
CA LEU A 212 1.44 -9.57 4.38
C LEU A 212 1.78 -10.98 4.88
N GLY A 213 1.64 -11.21 6.19
CA GLY A 213 1.89 -12.52 6.80
C GLY A 213 0.98 -13.62 6.24
N LEU A 214 -0.30 -13.31 6.02
CA LEU A 214 -1.28 -14.22 5.40
C LEU A 214 -0.99 -14.47 3.92
N ARG A 215 -0.51 -13.46 3.18
CA ARG A 215 -0.13 -13.61 1.76
C ARG A 215 1.11 -14.50 1.59
N LEU A 216 2.06 -14.39 2.51
CA LEU A 216 3.31 -15.17 2.51
C LEU A 216 3.19 -16.53 3.22
N GLY A 217 2.06 -16.81 3.88
CA GLY A 217 1.84 -18.07 4.61
C GLY A 217 2.72 -18.22 5.85
N ILE A 218 3.19 -17.13 6.45
CA ILE A 218 4.15 -17.10 7.58
C ILE A 218 3.48 -16.86 8.94
N VAL A 219 2.14 -16.83 8.99
CA VAL A 219 1.41 -16.58 10.25
C VAL A 219 1.65 -17.74 11.22
N GLY A 220 2.26 -17.43 12.37
CA GLY A 220 2.58 -18.38 13.43
C GLY A 220 4.06 -18.76 13.55
N ASP A 221 4.92 -18.25 12.65
CA ASP A 221 6.37 -18.46 12.71
C ASP A 221 7.06 -17.22 13.31
N ALA A 222 7.48 -17.32 14.57
CA ALA A 222 8.03 -16.20 15.33
C ALA A 222 9.37 -15.70 14.78
N ASP A 223 10.20 -16.61 14.27
CA ASP A 223 11.52 -16.27 13.72
C ASP A 223 11.37 -15.50 12.41
N VAL A 224 10.44 -15.95 11.54
CA VAL A 224 10.16 -15.26 10.28
C VAL A 224 9.50 -13.90 10.52
N LEU A 225 8.68 -13.76 11.57
CA LEU A 225 8.12 -12.47 11.95
C LEU A 225 9.20 -11.47 12.38
N ALA A 226 10.23 -11.91 13.12
CA ALA A 226 11.36 -11.07 13.49
C ALA A 226 12.13 -10.57 12.25
N ASP A 227 12.34 -11.44 11.26
CA ASP A 227 12.98 -11.07 9.99
C ASP A 227 12.13 -10.06 9.19
N VAL A 228 10.80 -10.20 9.20
CA VAL A 228 9.89 -9.21 8.58
C VAL A 228 9.98 -7.86 9.29
N LEU A 229 10.03 -7.83 10.62
CA LEU A 229 10.10 -6.60 11.41
C LEU A 229 11.43 -5.85 11.25
N THR A 230 12.53 -6.57 11.03
CA THR A 230 13.86 -5.98 10.79
C THR A 230 14.09 -5.60 9.32
N SER A 231 13.27 -6.12 8.40
CA SER A 231 13.29 -5.72 7.00
C SER A 231 12.93 -4.24 6.78
N ARG A 232 13.20 -3.72 5.57
CA ARG A 232 12.77 -2.35 5.21
C ARG A 232 11.27 -2.14 5.37
N VAL A 233 10.46 -3.15 5.07
CA VAL A 233 9.00 -3.09 5.22
C VAL A 233 8.64 -2.91 6.69
N GLY A 234 9.25 -3.70 7.57
CA GLY A 234 9.09 -3.59 9.02
C GLY A 234 9.52 -2.24 9.57
N LEU A 235 10.66 -1.70 9.09
CA LEU A 235 11.13 -0.36 9.48
C LEU A 235 10.16 0.76 9.06
N VAL A 236 9.66 0.73 7.82
CA VAL A 236 8.70 1.74 7.33
C VAL A 236 7.39 1.66 8.11
N THR A 237 6.87 0.46 8.34
CA THR A 237 5.68 0.24 9.17
C THR A 237 5.91 0.69 10.62
N GLY A 238 7.07 0.41 11.19
CA GLY A 238 7.46 0.87 12.53
C GLY A 238 7.53 2.39 12.63
N GLN A 239 8.07 3.07 11.61
CA GLN A 239 8.06 4.54 11.54
C GLN A 239 6.64 5.11 11.46
N ARG A 240 5.75 4.54 10.63
CA ARG A 240 4.34 4.95 10.56
C ARG A 240 3.63 4.80 11.91
N LEU A 241 3.81 3.67 12.56
CA LEU A 241 3.25 3.41 13.90
C LEU A 241 3.83 4.37 14.94
N GLY A 242 5.13 4.67 14.88
CA GLY A 242 5.79 5.66 15.74
C GLY A 242 5.19 7.06 15.59
N ILE A 243 4.88 7.49 14.36
CA ILE A 243 4.19 8.77 14.12
C ILE A 243 2.76 8.74 14.67
N ALA A 244 2.02 7.64 14.47
CA ALA A 244 0.67 7.49 15.00
C ALA A 244 0.65 7.55 16.55
N LEU A 245 1.59 6.87 17.21
CA LEU A 245 1.77 6.90 18.66
C LEU A 245 2.20 8.29 19.15
N SER A 246 3.09 8.97 18.42
CA SER A 246 3.50 10.34 18.74
C SER A 246 2.31 11.31 18.67
N LEU A 247 1.50 11.21 17.61
CA LEU A 247 0.28 12.00 17.48
C LEU A 247 -0.72 11.69 18.61
N TRP A 248 -0.87 10.41 18.98
CA TRP A 248 -1.70 9.98 20.10
C TRP A 248 -1.24 10.60 21.43
N ALA A 249 0.06 10.52 21.74
CA ALA A 249 0.64 11.11 22.94
C ALA A 249 0.49 12.65 22.98
N MET A 250 0.49 13.30 21.82
CA MET A 250 0.30 14.75 21.69
C MET A 250 -1.16 15.20 21.82
N LEU A 251 -2.17 14.32 21.81
CA LEU A 251 -3.59 14.71 21.75
C LEU A 251 -3.98 15.64 22.91
N THR A 252 -3.60 15.30 24.14
CA THR A 252 -3.90 16.12 25.33
C THR A 252 -3.23 17.49 25.24
N ALA A 253 -1.97 17.54 24.82
CA ALA A 253 -1.23 18.78 24.61
C ALA A 253 -1.83 19.63 23.46
N LEU A 254 -2.37 19.01 22.42
CA LEU A 254 -3.02 19.72 21.32
C LEU A 254 -4.37 20.32 21.75
N GLU A 255 -5.10 19.66 22.64
CA GLU A 255 -6.37 20.13 23.20
C GLU A 255 -6.21 21.40 24.06
N THR A 256 -5.00 21.67 24.58
CA THR A 256 -4.68 22.96 25.25
C THR A 256 -4.71 24.17 24.31
N GLY A 257 -4.76 23.95 22.99
CA GLY A 257 -4.77 25.01 21.98
C GLY A 257 -3.38 25.60 21.65
N SER A 258 -2.30 25.03 22.19
CA SER A 258 -0.91 25.47 21.94
C SER A 258 -0.58 25.57 20.45
N ARG A 259 -0.03 26.72 20.05
CA ARG A 259 0.40 26.95 18.65
C ARG A 259 1.59 26.08 18.27
N VAL A 260 2.50 25.86 19.21
CA VAL A 260 3.71 25.07 18.97
C VAL A 260 3.32 23.61 18.77
N THR A 261 2.48 23.05 19.65
CA THR A 261 2.03 21.66 19.54
C THR A 261 1.31 21.40 18.22
N LEU A 262 0.44 22.32 17.77
CA LEU A 262 -0.24 22.17 16.47
C LEU A 262 0.74 22.20 15.29
N LYS A 263 1.78 23.05 15.32
CA LYS A 263 2.82 23.04 14.28
C LYS A 263 3.59 21.73 14.26
N LEU A 264 3.97 21.22 15.43
CA LEU A 264 4.67 19.93 15.57
C LEU A 264 3.81 18.77 15.04
N ALA A 265 2.51 18.76 15.35
CA ALA A 265 1.60 17.74 14.82
C ALA A 265 1.42 17.83 13.29
N LEU A 266 1.38 19.04 12.71
CA LEU A 266 1.38 19.19 11.26
C LEU A 266 2.71 18.74 10.64
N ALA A 267 3.84 19.01 11.29
CA ALA A 267 5.15 18.52 10.86
C ALA A 267 5.23 16.99 10.90
N LEU A 268 4.63 16.33 11.91
CA LEU A 268 4.47 14.88 11.93
C LEU A 268 3.65 14.37 10.74
N GLY A 269 2.60 15.09 10.34
CA GLY A 269 1.81 14.74 9.15
C GLY A 269 2.61 14.81 7.85
N VAL A 270 3.48 15.82 7.73
CA VAL A 270 4.44 15.92 6.61
C VAL A 270 5.46 14.78 6.65
N ALA A 271 6.02 14.49 7.82
CA ALA A 271 6.96 13.38 8.01
C ALA A 271 6.33 12.03 7.62
N LEU A 272 5.07 11.78 7.99
CA LEU A 272 4.34 10.57 7.61
C LEU A 272 4.14 10.46 6.09
N ALA A 273 3.82 11.58 5.42
CA ALA A 273 3.69 11.59 3.96
C ALA A 273 5.04 11.30 3.25
N VAL A 274 6.16 11.73 3.84
CA VAL A 274 7.52 11.40 3.36
C VAL A 274 7.82 9.91 3.57
N ILE A 275 7.53 9.37 4.77
CA ILE A 275 7.67 7.94 5.07
C ILE A 275 6.86 7.09 4.08
N ASP A 276 5.65 7.54 3.72
CA ASP A 276 4.83 6.86 2.70
C ASP A 276 5.49 6.80 1.33
N GLY A 277 6.32 7.78 0.97
CA GLY A 277 7.08 7.77 -0.27
C GLY A 277 8.26 6.81 -0.27
N GLN A 278 8.81 6.47 0.91
CA GLN A 278 9.91 5.50 1.01
C GLN A 278 9.50 4.10 0.53
N ALA A 279 8.25 3.71 0.79
CA ALA A 279 7.70 2.45 0.30
C ALA A 279 7.65 2.42 -1.25
N VAL A 280 7.22 3.50 -1.88
CA VAL A 280 6.97 3.54 -3.34
C VAL A 280 8.25 3.61 -4.19
N HIS A 281 9.40 4.01 -3.61
CA HIS A 281 10.60 4.43 -4.38
C HIS A 281 11.74 3.41 -4.44
N ALA A 282 11.48 2.15 -4.12
CA ALA A 282 12.47 1.09 -4.37
C ALA A 282 12.68 0.78 -5.86
N VAL A 283 11.87 1.37 -6.75
CA VAL A 283 11.91 1.10 -8.18
C VAL A 283 11.83 2.41 -8.99
N SER A 284 12.68 2.49 -10.01
CA SER A 284 12.56 3.26 -11.27
C SER A 284 12.69 4.80 -11.36
N VAL A 285 12.42 5.65 -10.36
CA VAL A 285 12.49 7.12 -10.60
C VAL A 285 13.85 7.72 -10.22
N ARG A 286 14.61 8.21 -11.21
CA ARG A 286 15.81 9.03 -11.00
C ARG A 286 15.51 10.50 -11.36
N PRO A 287 15.80 11.47 -10.46
CA PRO A 287 16.42 11.32 -9.13
C PRO A 287 15.42 10.88 -8.04
N VAL A 288 15.90 10.08 -7.08
CA VAL A 288 15.11 9.51 -5.96
C VAL A 288 14.38 10.58 -5.15
N ALA A 289 15.04 11.72 -4.93
CA ALA A 289 14.46 12.84 -4.18
C ALA A 289 13.20 13.40 -4.84
N ALA A 290 13.15 13.47 -6.18
CA ALA A 290 12.00 14.03 -6.89
C ALA A 290 10.76 13.15 -6.71
N GLY A 291 10.93 11.84 -6.79
CA GLY A 291 9.84 10.90 -6.57
C GLY A 291 9.34 10.91 -5.11
N LEU A 292 10.25 10.91 -4.13
CA LEU A 292 9.91 11.00 -2.71
C LEU A 292 9.09 12.26 -2.40
N VAL A 293 9.55 13.41 -2.90
CA VAL A 293 8.86 14.70 -2.73
C VAL A 293 7.51 14.68 -3.44
N THR A 294 7.43 14.14 -4.66
CA THR A 294 6.17 14.07 -5.41
C THR A 294 5.14 13.20 -4.68
N ASN A 295 5.53 12.04 -4.16
CA ASN A 295 4.65 11.19 -3.37
C ASN A 295 4.22 11.87 -2.06
N ALA A 296 5.16 12.46 -1.33
CA ALA A 296 4.86 13.17 -0.10
C ALA A 296 3.87 14.32 -0.33
N LEU A 297 4.08 15.11 -1.39
CA LEU A 297 3.14 16.14 -1.81
C LEU A 297 1.78 15.56 -2.18
N HIS A 298 1.74 14.44 -2.91
CA HIS A 298 0.50 13.78 -3.28
C HIS A 298 -0.31 13.34 -2.05
N VAL A 299 0.32 12.62 -1.13
CA VAL A 299 -0.33 12.10 0.09
C VAL A 299 -0.76 13.23 1.02
N ALA A 300 0.12 14.20 1.27
CA ALA A 300 -0.21 15.34 2.14
C ALA A 300 -1.35 16.18 1.55
N ALA A 301 -1.33 16.44 0.24
CA ALA A 301 -2.37 17.20 -0.44
C ALA A 301 -3.70 16.44 -0.49
N MET A 302 -3.68 15.14 -0.79
CA MET A 302 -4.86 14.27 -0.77
C MET A 302 -5.48 14.23 0.63
N GLY A 303 -4.69 13.94 1.66
CA GLY A 303 -5.15 13.88 3.04
C GLY A 303 -5.70 15.22 3.54
N THR A 304 -5.05 16.33 3.17
CA THR A 304 -5.54 17.67 3.46
C THR A 304 -6.87 17.94 2.76
N TRP A 305 -7.00 17.63 1.47
CA TRP A 305 -8.24 17.83 0.71
C TRP A 305 -9.40 17.03 1.29
N VAL A 306 -9.24 15.71 1.46
CA VAL A 306 -10.28 14.83 2.02
C VAL A 306 -10.65 15.28 3.44
N GLY A 307 -9.67 15.54 4.29
CA GLY A 307 -9.91 15.95 5.67
C GLY A 307 -10.60 17.30 5.80
N LEU A 308 -10.26 18.28 4.95
CA LEU A 308 -10.93 19.58 4.90
C LEU A 308 -12.41 19.44 4.51
N VAL A 309 -12.72 18.59 3.52
CA VAL A 309 -14.10 18.34 3.08
C VAL A 309 -14.90 17.65 4.19
N ILE A 310 -14.36 16.59 4.80
CA ILE A 310 -15.02 15.89 5.92
C ILE A 310 -15.23 16.84 7.11
N ALA A 311 -14.22 17.63 7.47
CA ALA A 311 -14.32 18.61 8.55
C ALA A 311 -15.39 19.68 8.26
N LEU A 312 -15.51 20.13 7.01
CA LEU A 312 -16.56 21.07 6.60
C LEU A 312 -17.96 20.44 6.67
N LEU A 313 -18.12 19.19 6.23
CA LEU A 313 -19.40 18.45 6.33
C LEU A 313 -19.84 18.29 7.79
N VAL A 314 -18.90 17.96 8.68
CA VAL A 314 -19.15 17.90 10.13
C VAL A 314 -19.49 19.27 10.69
N ALA A 315 -18.74 20.32 10.31
CA ALA A 315 -19.04 21.68 10.72
C ALA A 315 -20.44 22.12 10.28
N TRP A 316 -20.89 21.73 9.08
CA TRP A 316 -22.20 22.10 8.58
C TRP A 316 -23.36 21.57 9.44
N ARG A 317 -23.18 20.41 10.10
CA ARG A 317 -24.17 19.83 11.03
C ARG A 317 -24.25 20.55 12.37
N VAL A 318 -23.28 21.38 12.70
CA VAL A 318 -23.27 22.13 13.96
C VAL A 318 -24.17 23.36 13.81
N ALA A 319 -25.31 23.40 14.53
CA ALA A 319 -26.26 24.50 14.43
C ALA A 319 -25.64 25.86 14.82
N SER A 320 -24.75 25.86 15.82
CA SER A 320 -24.10 27.07 16.33
C SER A 320 -23.10 27.73 15.38
N VAL A 321 -22.81 27.14 14.21
CA VAL A 321 -21.97 27.78 13.19
C VAL A 321 -22.76 28.33 12.01
N ALA A 322 -24.10 28.38 12.09
CA ALA A 322 -24.97 28.81 10.98
C ALA A 322 -24.54 30.15 10.35
N THR A 323 -24.20 31.14 11.18
CA THR A 323 -23.72 32.46 10.74
C THR A 323 -22.33 32.43 10.11
N LEU A 324 -21.49 31.45 10.47
CA LEU A 324 -20.12 31.28 9.99
C LEU A 324 -20.00 30.36 8.77
N ARG A 325 -21.08 29.64 8.39
CA ARG A 325 -21.06 28.62 7.31
C ARG A 325 -20.51 29.17 5.99
N SER A 326 -20.92 30.38 5.60
CA SER A 326 -20.46 30.99 4.35
C SER A 326 -18.96 31.31 4.37
N ALA A 327 -18.45 31.84 5.48
CA ALA A 327 -17.03 32.14 5.68
C ALA A 327 -16.19 30.85 5.72
N LEU A 328 -16.66 29.83 6.44
CA LEU A 328 -16.05 28.50 6.49
C LEU A 328 -16.00 27.86 5.09
N ALA A 329 -17.10 27.88 4.34
CA ALA A 329 -17.16 27.32 3.00
C ALA A 329 -16.25 28.03 1.99
N LYS A 330 -16.20 29.38 2.03
CA LYS A 330 -15.31 30.16 1.16
C LYS A 330 -13.84 29.83 1.43
N ARG A 331 -13.43 29.83 2.71
CA ARG A 331 -12.04 29.59 3.08
C ARG A 331 -11.64 28.13 2.87
N THR A 332 -12.49 27.18 3.26
CA THR A 332 -12.27 25.75 3.00
C THR A 332 -12.16 25.50 1.51
N GLY A 333 -13.05 26.09 0.69
CA GLY A 333 -13.01 25.97 -0.76
C GLY A 333 -11.67 26.39 -1.36
N ARG A 334 -11.10 27.52 -0.93
CA ARG A 334 -9.78 27.96 -1.41
C ARG A 334 -8.68 26.96 -1.10
N VAL A 335 -8.58 26.52 0.16
CA VAL A 335 -7.53 25.59 0.60
C VAL A 335 -7.73 24.20 -0.05
N ALA A 336 -8.97 23.73 -0.12
CA ALA A 336 -9.32 22.46 -0.75
C ALA A 336 -8.99 22.48 -2.26
N THR A 337 -9.28 23.56 -2.99
CA THR A 337 -8.89 23.67 -4.40
C THR A 337 -7.37 23.63 -4.58
N SER A 338 -6.59 24.35 -3.76
CA SER A 338 -5.13 24.28 -3.83
C SER A 338 -4.61 22.88 -3.55
N ALA A 339 -5.10 22.22 -2.50
CA ALA A 339 -4.73 20.84 -2.17
C ALA A 339 -5.11 19.86 -3.28
N LEU A 340 -6.30 20.02 -3.88
CA LEU A 340 -6.72 19.20 -5.01
C LEU A 340 -5.81 19.38 -6.22
N LEU A 341 -5.45 20.62 -6.58
CA LEU A 341 -4.55 20.89 -7.71
C LEU A 341 -3.16 20.26 -7.50
N VAL A 342 -2.61 20.38 -6.29
CA VAL A 342 -1.33 19.72 -5.94
C VAL A 342 -1.47 18.20 -6.03
N SER A 343 -2.57 17.63 -5.53
CA SER A 343 -2.81 16.17 -5.59
C SER A 343 -2.96 15.67 -7.02
N VAL A 344 -3.70 16.38 -7.88
CA VAL A 344 -3.86 16.03 -9.31
C VAL A 344 -2.54 16.15 -10.05
N GLY A 345 -1.81 17.26 -9.87
CA GLY A 345 -0.52 17.47 -10.54
C GLY A 345 0.54 16.45 -10.14
N SER A 346 0.69 16.19 -8.84
CA SER A 346 1.60 15.15 -8.34
C SER A 346 1.17 13.73 -8.76
N GLY A 347 -0.13 13.45 -8.77
CA GLY A 347 -0.65 12.14 -9.21
C GLY A 347 -0.44 11.89 -10.70
N ALA A 348 -0.60 12.93 -11.53
CA ALA A 348 -0.26 12.87 -12.95
C ALA A 348 1.24 12.59 -13.14
N LEU A 349 2.10 13.31 -12.44
CA LEU A 349 3.56 13.11 -12.49
C LEU A 349 3.96 11.69 -12.06
N LEU A 350 3.39 11.17 -10.97
CA LEU A 350 3.60 9.79 -10.54
C LEU A 350 3.11 8.79 -11.60
N SER A 351 1.97 9.05 -12.23
CA SER A 351 1.44 8.18 -13.30
C SER A 351 2.36 8.15 -14.52
N PHE A 352 2.89 9.30 -14.95
CA PHE A 352 3.88 9.38 -16.03
C PHE A 352 5.19 8.66 -15.69
N GLN A 353 5.58 8.65 -14.42
CA GLN A 353 6.79 7.93 -13.97
C GLN A 353 6.61 6.41 -13.95
N HIS A 354 5.38 5.91 -13.81
CA HIS A 354 5.10 4.46 -13.70
C HIS A 354 4.62 3.84 -15.03
N LEU A 355 4.00 4.60 -15.94
CA LEU A 355 3.48 4.09 -17.20
C LEU A 355 4.50 4.25 -18.34
N THR A 356 4.94 3.14 -18.93
CA THR A 356 5.88 3.13 -20.07
C THR A 356 5.20 3.30 -21.44
N GLY A 357 3.87 3.25 -21.52
CA GLY A 357 3.11 3.46 -22.76
C GLY A 357 1.60 3.71 -22.55
N THR A 358 0.93 4.33 -23.54
CA THR A 358 -0.51 4.70 -23.46
C THR A 358 -1.47 3.52 -23.57
N GLY A 359 -1.06 2.40 -24.17
CA GLY A 359 -1.85 1.17 -24.29
C GLY A 359 -2.08 0.42 -22.97
N ASP A 360 -1.27 0.70 -21.95
CA ASP A 360 -1.35 0.03 -20.64
C ASP A 360 -2.55 0.51 -19.79
N LEU A 361 -3.15 1.66 -20.12
CA LEU A 361 -4.27 2.25 -19.36
C LEU A 361 -5.56 1.41 -19.43
N ALA A 362 -5.84 0.80 -20.58
CA ALA A 362 -7.02 -0.06 -20.75
C ALA A 362 -6.73 -1.55 -20.52
N ALA A 363 -5.49 -1.99 -20.81
CA ALA A 363 -5.11 -3.40 -20.78
C ALA A 363 -4.74 -3.91 -19.37
N THR A 364 -4.27 -3.03 -18.47
CA THR A 364 -3.78 -3.45 -17.14
C THR A 364 -4.81 -3.23 -16.03
N ALA A 365 -4.75 -4.02 -14.95
CA ALA A 365 -5.56 -3.77 -13.75
C ALA A 365 -5.23 -2.39 -13.13
N TYR A 366 -3.95 -2.03 -13.11
CA TYR A 366 -3.45 -0.73 -12.64
C TYR A 366 -4.10 0.44 -13.40
N GLY A 367 -4.09 0.40 -14.75
CA GLY A 367 -4.71 1.42 -15.59
C GLY A 367 -6.23 1.55 -15.38
N ARG A 368 -6.94 0.43 -15.25
CA ARG A 368 -8.38 0.42 -14.94
C ARG A 368 -8.70 1.06 -13.59
N VAL A 369 -7.88 0.84 -12.57
CA VAL A 369 -8.06 1.49 -11.25
C VAL A 369 -7.78 2.99 -11.33
N ILE A 370 -6.79 3.45 -12.11
CA ILE A 370 -6.57 4.88 -12.36
C ILE A 370 -7.80 5.52 -13.00
N VAL A 371 -8.35 4.91 -14.05
CA VAL A 371 -9.57 5.41 -14.71
C VAL A 371 -10.74 5.47 -13.73
N GLY A 372 -10.93 4.43 -12.91
CA GLY A 372 -11.94 4.41 -11.86
C GLY A 372 -11.74 5.53 -10.82
N LYS A 373 -10.50 5.80 -10.42
CA LYS A 373 -10.15 6.88 -9.48
C LYS A 373 -10.46 8.26 -10.08
N LEU A 374 -10.13 8.48 -11.35
CA LEU A 374 -10.45 9.72 -12.07
C LEU A 374 -11.97 9.92 -12.23
N ALA A 375 -12.69 8.87 -12.63
CA ALA A 375 -14.15 8.92 -12.77
C ALA A 375 -14.83 9.24 -11.41
N THR A 376 -14.40 8.58 -10.33
CA THR A 376 -14.93 8.84 -8.98
C THR A 376 -14.61 10.26 -8.51
N LEU A 377 -13.44 10.80 -8.87
CA LEU A 377 -13.08 12.18 -8.58
C LEU A 377 -14.00 13.17 -9.30
N ILE A 378 -14.28 12.94 -10.58
CA ILE A 378 -15.22 13.76 -11.37
C ILE A 378 -16.62 13.73 -10.73
N VAL A 379 -17.09 12.54 -10.33
CA VAL A 379 -18.39 12.41 -9.63
C VAL A 379 -18.39 13.17 -8.31
N ALA A 380 -17.34 13.07 -7.49
CA ALA A 380 -17.23 13.81 -6.24
C ALA A 380 -17.30 15.33 -6.46
N LEU A 381 -16.59 15.85 -7.47
CA LEU A 381 -16.61 17.27 -7.82
C LEU A 381 -17.98 17.71 -8.34
N ALA A 382 -18.64 16.90 -9.17
CA ALA A 382 -19.98 17.17 -9.67
C ALA A 382 -21.01 17.25 -8.53
N LEU A 383 -20.95 16.33 -7.57
CA LEU A 383 -21.78 16.36 -6.36
C LEU A 383 -21.52 17.60 -5.52
N ALA A 384 -20.25 17.98 -5.32
CA ALA A 384 -19.87 19.16 -4.56
C ALA A 384 -20.36 20.47 -5.25
N MET A 385 -20.25 20.57 -6.57
CA MET A 385 -20.76 21.71 -7.35
C MET A 385 -22.29 21.79 -7.29
N ALA A 386 -22.99 20.66 -7.44
CA ALA A 386 -24.45 20.58 -7.36
C ALA A 386 -24.98 20.89 -5.95
N ALA A 387 -24.26 20.50 -4.90
CA ALA A 387 -24.58 20.86 -3.52
C ALA A 387 -24.40 22.36 -3.28
N ARG A 388 -23.32 22.96 -3.81
CA ARG A 388 -23.07 24.41 -3.75
C ARG A 388 -24.18 25.23 -4.39
N GLY A 389 -24.67 24.84 -5.56
CA GLY A 389 -25.74 25.53 -6.28
C GLY A 389 -27.08 25.54 -5.54
N ARG A 390 -27.30 24.61 -4.60
CA ARG A 390 -28.54 24.51 -3.81
C ARG A 390 -28.47 25.13 -2.40
N GLY A 391 -27.30 25.62 -2.00
CA GLY A 391 -27.12 26.32 -0.73
C GLY A 391 -27.56 25.51 0.50
N VAL A 392 -28.20 26.18 1.47
CA VAL A 392 -28.63 25.60 2.77
C VAL A 392 -29.73 24.53 2.61
N GLY A 393 -30.35 24.40 1.42
CA GLY A 393 -31.39 23.41 1.12
C GLY A 393 -30.89 22.07 0.56
N ALA A 394 -29.58 21.83 0.51
CA ALA A 394 -29.03 20.56 0.03
C ALA A 394 -29.52 19.39 0.93
N SER A 395 -30.30 18.47 0.36
CA SER A 395 -30.86 17.34 1.10
C SER A 395 -29.78 16.39 1.62
N GLU A 396 -30.07 15.67 2.70
CA GLU A 396 -29.14 14.72 3.33
C GLU A 396 -28.55 13.69 2.34
N ARG A 397 -29.28 13.38 1.27
CA ARG A 397 -28.86 12.46 0.21
C ARG A 397 -27.58 12.92 -0.50
N TRP A 398 -27.41 14.23 -0.73
CA TRP A 398 -26.24 14.78 -1.42
C TRP A 398 -24.97 14.57 -0.61
N TRP A 399 -25.05 14.77 0.71
CA TRP A 399 -23.89 14.66 1.59
C TRP A 399 -23.48 13.20 1.79
N ARG A 400 -24.46 12.28 1.86
CA ARG A 400 -24.20 10.85 1.86
C ARG A 400 -23.52 10.43 0.55
N GLY A 401 -23.94 11.00 -0.58
CA GLY A 401 -23.29 10.79 -1.87
C GLY A 401 -21.85 11.29 -1.91
N GLU A 402 -21.59 12.51 -1.45
CA GLU A 402 -20.23 13.08 -1.40
C GLU A 402 -19.31 12.27 -0.49
N LEU A 403 -19.78 11.89 0.70
CA LEU A 403 -19.00 11.05 1.63
C LEU A 403 -18.74 9.65 1.05
N ALA A 404 -19.74 9.04 0.38
CA ALA A 404 -19.55 7.75 -0.29
C ALA A 404 -18.52 7.85 -1.43
N ALA A 405 -18.52 8.93 -2.21
CA ALA A 405 -17.53 9.16 -3.26
C ALA A 405 -16.11 9.33 -2.70
N LEU A 406 -15.96 10.05 -1.57
CA LEU A 406 -14.67 10.18 -0.89
C LEU A 406 -14.17 8.84 -0.34
N VAL A 407 -15.03 8.05 0.29
CA VAL A 407 -14.67 6.71 0.77
C VAL A 407 -14.29 5.80 -0.40
N ALA A 408 -15.02 5.84 -1.51
CA ALA A 408 -14.69 5.09 -2.72
C ALA A 408 -13.33 5.51 -3.29
N LEU A 409 -13.01 6.81 -3.32
CA LEU A 409 -11.69 7.30 -3.74
C LEU A 409 -10.56 6.77 -2.87
N LEU A 410 -10.74 6.72 -1.55
CA LEU A 410 -9.75 6.17 -0.61
C LEU A 410 -9.57 4.67 -0.80
N ILE A 411 -10.66 3.92 -1.00
CA ILE A 411 -10.60 2.47 -1.27
C ILE A 411 -9.90 2.19 -2.59
N LEU A 412 -10.22 2.94 -3.65
CA LEU A 412 -9.55 2.80 -4.95
C LEU A 412 -8.07 3.17 -4.86
N ALA A 413 -7.70 4.19 -4.08
CA ALA A 413 -6.31 4.52 -3.81
C ALA A 413 -5.59 3.41 -3.03
N ALA A 414 -6.26 2.82 -2.02
CA ALA A 414 -5.73 1.71 -1.25
C ALA A 414 -5.54 0.45 -2.12
N ALA A 415 -6.51 0.17 -3.00
CA ALA A 415 -6.43 -0.91 -3.98
C ALA A 415 -5.28 -0.68 -4.96
N LEU A 416 -5.12 0.53 -5.50
CA LEU A 416 -4.04 0.87 -6.44
C LEU A 416 -2.64 0.64 -5.84
N VAL A 417 -2.47 0.89 -4.54
CA VAL A 417 -1.20 0.67 -3.81
C VAL A 417 -1.03 -0.79 -3.38
N SER A 418 -2.10 -1.58 -3.39
CA SER A 418 -2.08 -3.00 -3.02
C SER A 418 -2.00 -3.93 -4.24
N LEU A 419 -2.37 -3.43 -5.41
CA LEU A 419 -1.91 -3.89 -6.73
C LEU A 419 -0.45 -3.45 -6.94
#